data_AF-A0A1Z8SPN7-F1
#
_entry.id   AF-A0A1Z8SPN7-F1
#
_cell.length_a   1.000
_cell.length_b   1.000
_cell.length_c   1.000
_cell.angle_alpha   90.00
_cell.angle_beta   90.00
_cell.angle_gamma   90.00
#
_symmetry.space_group_name_H-M   'P 1'
#
loop_
_entity.id
_entity.type
_entity.pdbx_description
1 polymer ?
#
loop_
_entity_poly.entity_id
_entity_poly.type
_entity_poly.pdbx_seq_one_letter_code
_entity_poly.pdbx_strand_id
1 'polypeptide(L)'
;MSTDKPLNKIIRETKGNKKFKVFVRDQSTNNVKTVRFGDASMKIRSNNKNAKKSFNSRMKGVLAKVDGQKTLSPAYWSLRAWNSNLKV
;
A
#
# COMPACT_ATOMS: atom_id res chain seq x y z
N MET A 1 -26.32 -7.31 -6.59
CA MET A 1 -25.71 -5.97 -6.49
C MET A 1 -24.20 -6.12 -6.47
N SER A 2 -23.50 -5.71 -7.53
CA SER A 2 -22.03 -5.62 -7.49
C SER A 2 -21.68 -4.48 -6.54
N THR A 3 -21.26 -4.79 -5.32
CA THR A 3 -20.74 -3.78 -4.41
C THR A 3 -19.43 -3.28 -5.00
N ASP A 4 -19.47 -2.14 -5.69
CA ASP A 4 -18.29 -1.55 -6.31
C ASP A 4 -17.23 -1.30 -5.24
N LYS A 5 -16.19 -2.14 -5.26
CA LYS A 5 -15.07 -2.05 -4.32
C LYS A 5 -14.41 -0.68 -4.51
N PRO A 6 -14.10 0.05 -3.43
CA PRO A 6 -13.43 1.33 -3.54
C PRO A 6 -12.01 1.14 -4.07
N LEU A 7 -11.81 1.38 -5.36
CA LEU A 7 -10.54 1.18 -6.03
C LEU A 7 -9.52 2.24 -5.61
N ASN A 8 -8.25 1.83 -5.57
CA ASN A 8 -7.11 2.70 -5.30
C ASN A 8 -7.19 3.50 -3.98
N LYS A 9 -8.08 3.07 -3.07
CA LYS A 9 -8.27 3.63 -1.74
C LYS A 9 -7.64 2.70 -0.70
N ILE A 10 -6.75 3.25 0.11
CA ILE A 10 -6.18 2.53 1.25
C ILE A 10 -7.27 2.39 2.32
N ILE A 11 -7.57 1.15 2.70
CA ILE A 11 -8.52 0.83 3.78
C ILE A 11 -7.84 -0.11 4.79
N ARG A 12 -8.32 -0.11 6.03
CA ARG A 12 -7.82 -1.05 7.05
C ARG A 12 -8.17 -2.48 6.66
N GLU A 13 -7.19 -3.36 6.78
CA GLU A 13 -7.44 -4.79 6.74
C GLU A 13 -7.76 -5.25 8.17
N THR A 14 -8.83 -6.02 8.32
CA THR A 14 -9.33 -6.48 9.62
C THR A 14 -9.00 -7.94 9.88
N LYS A 15 -8.38 -8.62 8.90
CA LYS A 15 -8.07 -10.05 8.94
C LYS A 15 -6.59 -10.31 8.64
N GLY A 16 -5.96 -11.14 9.46
CA GLY A 16 -4.59 -11.60 9.27
C GLY A 16 -3.53 -10.60 9.72
N ASN A 17 -2.32 -10.74 9.18
CA ASN A 17 -1.12 -10.02 9.64
C ASN A 17 -0.84 -8.70 8.91
N LYS A 18 -1.69 -8.31 7.95
CA LYS A 18 -1.50 -7.07 7.18
C LYS A 18 -2.38 -5.96 7.72
N LYS A 19 -1.84 -4.74 7.71
CA LYS A 19 -2.52 -3.57 8.29
C LYS A 19 -3.53 -2.93 7.36
N PHE A 20 -3.22 -2.93 6.07
CA PHE A 20 -4.01 -2.26 5.05
C PHE A 20 -4.22 -3.16 3.84
N LYS A 21 -5.30 -2.88 3.12
CA LYS A 21 -5.53 -3.42 1.78
C LYS A 21 -5.94 -2.30 0.82
N VAL A 22 -5.67 -2.53 -0.46
CA VAL A 22 -6.17 -1.71 -1.58
C VAL A 22 -6.71 -2.64 -2.66
N PHE A 23 -7.86 -2.29 -3.23
CA PHE A 23 -8.36 -2.93 -4.44
C PHE A 23 -7.82 -2.19 -5.65
N VAL A 24 -7.16 -2.91 -6.56
CA VAL A 24 -6.48 -2.32 -7.71
C VAL A 24 -6.94 -3.07 -8.95
N ARG A 25 -7.35 -2.35 -9.98
CA ARG A 25 -7.62 -2.95 -11.29
C ARG A 25 -6.31 -3.24 -11.98
N ASP A 26 -6.10 -4.51 -12.31
CA ASP A 26 -5.00 -4.96 -13.14
C ASP A 26 -5.31 -4.61 -14.60
N GLN A 27 -4.47 -3.78 -15.22
CA GLN A 27 -4.68 -3.32 -16.59
C GLN A 27 -4.46 -4.42 -17.64
N SER A 28 -3.73 -5.48 -17.31
CA SER A 28 -3.45 -6.59 -18.23
C SER A 28 -4.60 -7.59 -18.32
N THR A 29 -5.35 -7.77 -17.22
CA THR A 29 -6.42 -8.78 -17.12
C THR A 29 -7.80 -8.17 -16.89
N ASN A 30 -7.90 -6.86 -16.71
CA ASN A 30 -9.10 -6.12 -16.29
C ASN A 30 -9.72 -6.57 -14.96
N ASN A 31 -9.09 -7.51 -14.25
CA ASN A 31 -9.55 -8.02 -12.97
C ASN A 31 -9.17 -7.10 -11.80
N VAL A 32 -10.01 -7.08 -10.77
CA VAL A 32 -9.71 -6.36 -9.53
C VAL A 32 -8.90 -7.27 -8.59
N LYS A 33 -7.63 -6.93 -8.39
CA LYS A 33 -6.74 -7.60 -7.43
C LYS A 33 -6.78 -6.90 -6.08
N THR A 34 -6.54 -7.67 -5.02
CA THR A 34 -6.39 -7.14 -3.66
C THR A 34 -4.92 -7.12 -3.28
N VAL A 35 -4.37 -5.93 -3.03
CA VAL A 35 -2.99 -5.75 -2.56
C VAL A 35 -3.05 -5.52 -1.05
N ARG A 36 -2.41 -6.39 -0.27
CA ARG A 36 -2.31 -6.26 1.19
C ARG A 36 -0.90 -5.82 1.57
N PHE A 37 -0.78 -4.87 2.49
CA PHE A 37 0.51 -4.27 2.84
C PHE A 37 0.52 -3.71 4.26
N GLY A 38 1.74 -3.40 4.73
CA GLY A 38 2.00 -2.98 6.10
C GLY A 38 1.82 -4.12 7.10
N ASP A 39 2.54 -4.04 8.21
CA ASP A 39 2.41 -5.00 9.30
C ASP A 39 1.33 -4.53 10.29
N ALA A 40 0.40 -5.42 10.65
CA ALA A 40 -0.71 -5.11 11.55
C ALA A 40 -0.21 -4.59 12.92
N SER A 41 0.91 -5.11 13.42
CA SER A 41 1.52 -4.74 14.71
C SER A 41 2.25 -3.39 14.69
N MET A 42 2.63 -2.89 13.51
CA MET A 42 3.49 -1.70 13.40
C MET A 42 2.71 -0.40 13.20
N LYS A 43 3.08 0.66 13.93
CA LYS A 43 2.55 2.02 13.71
C LYS A 43 3.36 2.76 12.66
N ILE A 44 2.69 3.43 11.73
CA ILE A 44 3.34 4.37 10.79
C ILE A 44 3.81 5.59 11.60
N ARG A 45 5.12 5.82 11.63
CA ARG A 45 5.77 6.96 12.31
C ARG A 45 6.10 8.07 11.31
N SER A 46 5.13 8.45 10.46
CA SER A 46 5.35 9.42 9.36
C SER A 46 5.71 10.83 9.84
N ASN A 47 5.36 11.17 11.08
CA ASN A 47 5.75 12.41 11.74
C ASN A 47 7.24 12.46 12.10
N ASN A 48 7.90 11.31 12.27
CA ASN A 48 9.35 11.25 12.50
C ASN A 48 10.08 11.30 11.16
N LYS A 49 10.73 12.43 10.86
CA LYS A 49 11.44 12.68 9.60
C LYS A 49 12.53 11.64 9.30
N ASN A 50 13.28 11.22 10.32
CA ASN A 50 14.36 10.24 10.17
C ASN A 50 13.80 8.84 9.86
N ALA A 51 12.77 8.41 10.61
CA ALA A 51 12.10 7.15 10.35
C ALA A 51 11.47 7.12 8.95
N LYS A 52 10.80 8.21 8.55
CA LYS A 52 10.21 8.37 7.22
C LYS A 52 11.27 8.31 6.11
N LYS A 53 12.41 9.00 6.27
CA LYS A 53 13.52 8.97 5.30
C LYS A 53 14.08 7.56 5.14
N SER A 54 14.37 6.88 6.25
CA SER A 54 14.89 5.50 6.24
C SER A 54 13.91 4.52 5.61
N PHE A 55 12.63 4.59 5.97
CA PHE A 55 11.59 3.75 5.39
C PHE A 55 11.45 3.99 3.88
N ASN A 56 11.37 5.26 3.47
CA ASN A 56 11.21 5.63 2.06
C ASN A 56 12.39 5.16 1.22
N SER A 57 13.63 5.25 1.72
CA SER A 57 14.82 4.77 1.00
C SER A 57 14.72 3.27 0.70
N ARG A 58 14.41 2.46 1.72
CA ARG A 58 14.25 1.00 1.56
C ARG A 58 13.13 0.66 0.58
N MET A 59 11.97 1.27 0.74
CA MET A 59 10.80 0.97 -0.11
C MET A 59 10.96 1.49 -1.55
N LYS A 60 11.67 2.59 -1.77
CA LYS A 60 12.03 3.06 -3.11
C LYS A 60 12.92 2.04 -3.83
N GLY A 61 13.92 1.47 -3.14
CA GLY A 61 14.75 0.40 -3.69
C GLY A 61 13.95 -0.85 -4.07
N VAL A 62 12.98 -1.26 -3.23
CA VAL A 62 12.07 -2.37 -3.55
C VAL A 62 11.18 -2.02 -4.76
N LEU A 63 10.60 -0.82 -4.79
CA LEU A 63 9.72 -0.38 -5.87
C LEU A 63 10.45 -0.26 -7.21
N ALA A 64 11.74 0.10 -7.21
CA ALA A 64 12.56 0.18 -8.41
C ALA A 64 12.64 -1.18 -9.14
N LYS A 65 12.67 -2.29 -8.39
CA LYS A 65 12.74 -3.66 -8.92
C LYS A 65 11.39 -4.25 -9.38
N VAL A 66 10.29 -3.52 -9.23
CA VAL A 66 8.96 -4.00 -9.64
C VAL A 66 8.77 -3.75 -11.13
N ASP A 67 8.63 -4.77 -11.94
CA ASP A 67 8.28 -4.58 -13.34
C ASP A 67 6.76 -4.41 -13.54
N GLY A 68 6.37 -3.70 -14.59
CA GLY A 68 4.96 -3.46 -14.93
C GLY A 68 4.23 -2.48 -14.00
N GLN A 69 2.94 -2.75 -13.76
CA GLN A 69 2.03 -1.83 -13.09
C GLN A 69 2.38 -1.68 -11.59
N LYS A 70 3.08 -0.60 -11.25
CA LYS A 70 3.56 -0.31 -9.89
C LYS A 70 2.44 -0.30 -8.83
N THR A 71 1.21 0.05 -9.19
CA THR A 71 0.06 0.04 -8.25
C THR A 71 -0.33 -1.37 -7.80
N LEU A 72 0.12 -2.43 -8.46
CA LEU A 72 -0.05 -3.80 -7.96
C LEU A 72 0.98 -4.18 -6.88
N SER A 73 1.98 -3.32 -6.63
CA SER A 73 3.02 -3.56 -5.64
C SER A 73 2.63 -3.08 -4.23
N PRO A 74 2.85 -3.91 -3.19
CA PRO A 74 2.77 -3.47 -1.80
C PRO A 74 3.70 -2.29 -1.46
N ALA A 75 4.87 -2.18 -2.12
CA ALA A 75 5.85 -1.13 -1.85
C ALA A 75 5.34 0.25 -2.28
N TYR A 76 4.61 0.32 -3.40
CA TYR A 76 3.97 1.54 -3.88
C TYR A 76 2.97 2.09 -2.85
N TRP A 77 2.07 1.23 -2.36
CA TRP A 77 1.07 1.62 -1.37
C TRP A 77 1.68 1.94 -0.01
N SER A 78 2.75 1.25 0.35
CA SER A 78 3.53 1.52 1.56
C SER A 78 4.15 2.92 1.52
N LEU A 79 4.78 3.32 0.41
CA LEU A 79 5.30 4.68 0.23
C LEU A 79 4.17 5.72 0.25
N ARG A 80 3.06 5.45 -0.44
CA ARG A 80 1.90 6.35 -0.42
C ARG A 80 1.40 6.57 1.02
N ALA A 81 1.23 5.48 1.78
CA ALA A 81 0.75 5.54 3.16
C ALA A 81 1.64 6.39 4.08
N TRP A 82 2.97 6.24 3.96
CA TRP A 82 3.93 7.02 4.76
C TRP A 82 4.05 8.48 4.34
N ASN A 83 3.68 8.83 3.11
CA ASN A 83 3.75 10.19 2.59
C ASN A 83 2.43 10.96 2.70
N SER A 84 1.29 10.29 2.66
CA SER A 84 -0.04 10.93 2.65
C SER A 84 -0.60 11.33 4.02
N ASN A 85 0.19 11.25 5.10
CA ASN A 85 -0.27 11.47 6.48
C ASN A 85 -1.63 10.82 6.73
N LEU A 86 -1.77 9.55 6.33
CA LEU A 86 -3.05 8.83 6.43
C LEU A 86 -3.57 8.95 7.85
N LYS A 87 -4.71 9.63 8.01
CA LYS A 87 -5.51 9.58 9.23
C LYS A 87 -6.28 8.27 9.14
N VAL A 88 -5.76 7.22 9.76
CA VAL A 88 -6.35 5.87 9.82
C VAL A 88 -6.60 5.45 11.24
#